data_AF-A0A0G4LEA0-F1
#
_entry.id   AF-A0A0G4LEA0-F1
#
_cell.length_a   1.000
_cell.length_b   1.000
_cell.length_c   1.000
_cell.angle_alpha   90.00
_cell.angle_beta   90.00
_cell.angle_gamma   90.00
#
_symmetry.space_group_name_H-M   'P 1'
#
loop_
_entity.id
_entity.type
_entity.pdbx_description
1 polymer ?
#
loop_
_entity_poly.entity_id
_entity_poly.type
_entity_poly.pdbx_seq_one_letter_code
_entity_poly.pdbx_strand_id
1 'polypeptide(L)'
;MTKSDKEVSCYGNLTVGDAKDHWKIEVVRDAASRDRSRVRTLTTAFRLKHPVLGCYLRAGNKNLPQWGFKQIEVTCTKTNNPRDTYTHWNVEAHWNDKLPKSDPGVYKSPFIHDFIHLNVAMMTSNNALVPDPDKQDDLASHWWQWPILDVGLRMCSWDDSVPS
;
A
#
# COMPACT_ATOMS: atom_id res chain seq x y z
N MET A 1 11.08 9.46 10.25
CA MET A 1 11.24 9.39 11.71
C MET A 1 10.37 10.45 12.35
N THR A 2 9.13 10.07 12.66
CA THR A 2 8.12 10.97 13.21
C THR A 2 8.27 11.02 14.74
N LYS A 3 8.83 12.10 15.29
CA LYS A 3 9.13 12.21 16.73
C LYS A 3 7.90 12.29 17.64
N SER A 4 6.72 12.57 17.10
CA SER A 4 5.48 12.73 17.88
C SER A 4 4.78 11.40 18.19
N ASP A 5 4.99 10.39 17.34
CA ASP A 5 4.38 9.08 17.47
C ASP A 5 5.29 8.13 18.26
N LYS A 6 4.71 7.05 18.81
CA LYS A 6 5.48 6.03 19.51
C LYS A 6 6.05 5.05 18.49
N GLU A 7 7.29 4.63 18.69
CA GLU A 7 7.90 3.55 17.91
C GLU A 7 7.18 2.22 18.18
N VAL A 8 7.09 1.39 17.14
CA VAL A 8 6.56 0.03 17.23
C VAL A 8 7.67 -0.93 16.83
N SER A 9 7.91 -1.92 17.68
CA SER A 9 8.90 -2.96 17.45
C SER A 9 8.30 -4.33 17.73
N CYS A 10 8.95 -5.36 17.20
CA CYS A 10 8.60 -6.75 17.50
C CYS A 10 9.58 -7.26 18.55
N TYR A 11 9.06 -7.77 19.65
CA TYR A 11 9.85 -8.35 20.74
C TYR A 11 9.24 -9.66 21.20
N GLY A 12 10.08 -10.54 21.75
CA GLY A 12 9.62 -11.72 22.46
C GLY A 12 9.52 -13.00 21.60
N ASN A 13 8.83 -13.98 22.17
CA ASN A 13 8.52 -15.30 21.60
C ASN A 13 7.19 -15.79 22.19
N LEU A 14 6.68 -16.94 21.79
CA LEU A 14 5.39 -17.51 22.24
C LEU A 14 5.21 -17.57 23.77
N THR A 15 6.31 -17.69 24.52
CA THR A 15 6.32 -17.77 25.99
C THR A 15 6.84 -16.51 26.68
N VAL A 16 7.45 -15.60 25.93
CA VAL A 16 8.07 -14.37 26.46
C VAL A 16 7.40 -13.20 25.77
N GLY A 17 6.46 -12.58 26.46
CA GLY A 17 5.74 -11.37 26.03
C GLY A 17 5.17 -10.64 27.24
N ASP A 18 4.81 -9.38 27.06
CA ASP A 18 4.14 -8.57 28.08
C ASP A 18 2.73 -8.14 27.62
N ALA A 19 1.98 -7.49 28.51
CA ALA A 19 0.63 -7.03 28.20
C ALA A 19 0.57 -5.97 27.08
N LYS A 20 1.71 -5.43 26.63
CA LYS A 20 1.81 -4.45 25.54
C LYS A 20 1.88 -5.12 24.16
N ASP A 21 2.11 -6.42 24.09
CA ASP A 21 2.07 -7.16 22.82
C ASP A 21 0.63 -7.40 22.33
N HIS A 22 -0.37 -7.15 23.19
CA HIS A 22 -1.77 -7.28 22.83
C HIS A 22 -2.27 -6.11 21.99
N TRP A 23 -2.94 -6.41 20.87
CA TRP A 23 -3.61 -5.43 20.03
C TRP A 23 -5.10 -5.72 19.92
N LYS A 24 -5.93 -4.70 20.14
CA LYS A 24 -7.37 -4.78 19.96
C LYS A 24 -7.73 -4.41 18.52
N ILE A 25 -8.49 -5.28 17.86
CA ILE A 25 -9.00 -5.06 16.51
C ILE A 25 -10.30 -4.26 16.59
N GLU A 26 -10.36 -3.13 15.88
CA GLU A 26 -11.55 -2.29 15.76
C GLU A 26 -11.98 -2.23 14.28
N VAL A 27 -13.07 -2.92 13.93
CA VAL A 27 -13.57 -2.96 12.55
C VAL A 27 -14.21 -1.62 12.18
N VAL A 28 -13.68 -0.98 11.14
CA VAL A 28 -14.17 0.32 10.64
C VAL A 28 -15.26 0.11 9.59
N ARG A 29 -14.97 -0.73 8.59
CA ARG A 29 -15.89 -1.06 7.51
C ARG A 29 -15.69 -2.50 7.06
N ASP A 30 -16.76 -3.11 6.56
CA ASP A 30 -16.69 -4.35 5.80
C ASP A 30 -17.56 -4.16 4.55
N ALA A 31 -16.97 -4.39 3.38
CA ALA A 31 -17.67 -4.25 2.10
C ALA A 31 -18.66 -5.40 1.85
N ALA A 32 -18.43 -6.59 2.43
CA ALA A 32 -19.21 -7.79 2.17
C ALA A 32 -20.30 -8.07 3.22
N SER A 33 -20.28 -7.38 4.36
CA SER A 33 -21.28 -7.57 5.42
C SER A 33 -21.42 -6.33 6.29
N ARG A 34 -22.59 -6.19 6.91
CA ARG A 34 -22.82 -5.22 7.99
C ARG A 34 -22.43 -5.75 9.36
N ASP A 35 -22.21 -7.06 9.48
CA ASP A 35 -21.74 -7.69 10.71
C ASP A 35 -20.26 -7.38 10.91
N ARG A 36 -19.96 -6.65 12.00
CA ARG A 36 -18.62 -6.20 12.38
C ARG A 36 -17.97 -7.11 13.42
N SER A 37 -18.60 -8.23 13.77
CA SER A 37 -18.09 -9.16 14.79
C SER A 37 -16.95 -10.04 14.27
N ARG A 38 -16.83 -10.20 12.94
CA ARG A 38 -15.84 -11.09 12.30
C ARG A 38 -15.00 -10.30 11.30
N VAL A 39 -13.73 -10.66 11.21
CA VAL A 39 -12.80 -10.13 10.20
C VAL A 39 -12.76 -11.10 9.02
N ARG A 40 -12.88 -10.55 7.81
CA ARG A 40 -12.76 -11.27 6.54
C ARG A 40 -11.56 -10.74 5.76
N THR A 41 -10.97 -11.62 4.97
CA THR A 41 -9.92 -11.26 4.02
C THR A 41 -10.46 -10.32 2.95
N LEU A 42 -9.64 -9.35 2.54
CA LEU A 42 -9.88 -8.33 1.50
C LEU A 42 -11.02 -7.33 1.77
N THR A 43 -12.14 -7.73 2.36
CA THR A 43 -13.35 -6.91 2.45
C THR A 43 -13.41 -6.09 3.73
N THR A 44 -12.83 -6.58 4.82
CA THR A 44 -12.83 -5.91 6.12
C THR A 44 -11.63 -4.96 6.23
N ALA A 45 -11.91 -3.69 6.50
CA ALA A 45 -10.91 -2.73 6.95
C ALA A 45 -11.09 -2.46 8.45
N PHE A 46 -10.01 -2.63 9.19
CA PHE A 46 -9.96 -2.50 10.65
C PHE A 46 -8.78 -1.65 11.09
N ARG A 47 -8.81 -1.22 12.35
CA ARG A 47 -7.74 -0.49 13.02
C ARG A 47 -7.20 -1.34 14.16
N LEU A 48 -5.90 -1.22 14.42
CA LEU A 48 -5.24 -1.91 15.52
C LEU A 48 -4.98 -0.90 16.64
N LYS A 49 -5.63 -1.11 17.78
CA LYS A 49 -5.50 -0.27 18.97
C LYS A 49 -4.68 -0.98 20.03
N HIS A 50 -3.65 -0.31 20.51
CA HIS A 50 -2.87 -0.78 21.64
C HIS A 50 -3.63 -0.46 22.94
N PRO A 51 -4.06 -1.46 23.73
CA PRO A 51 -4.94 -1.26 24.89
C PRO A 51 -4.23 -0.51 26.04
N VAL A 52 -2.97 -0.86 26.33
CA VAL A 52 -2.18 -0.21 27.39
C VAL A 52 -1.82 1.24 27.05
N LEU A 53 -1.32 1.48 25.83
CA LEU A 53 -0.81 2.79 25.42
C LEU A 53 -1.88 3.70 24.80
N GLY A 54 -3.06 3.18 24.49
CA GLY A 54 -4.18 3.89 23.89
C GLY A 54 -3.93 4.40 22.47
N CYS A 55 -2.89 3.94 21.79
CA CYS A 55 -2.47 4.42 20.47
C CYS A 55 -2.94 3.48 19.34
N TYR A 56 -2.92 3.98 18.10
CA TYR A 56 -3.33 3.22 16.91
C TYR A 56 -2.13 2.96 16.00
N LEU A 57 -2.06 1.76 15.44
CA LEU A 57 -1.04 1.40 14.46
C LEU A 57 -1.26 2.18 13.17
N ARG A 58 -0.24 2.91 12.74
CA ARG A 58 -0.24 3.78 11.56
C ARG A 58 0.96 3.45 10.67
N ALA A 59 0.72 3.26 9.38
CA ALA A 59 1.78 3.25 8.38
C ALA A 59 1.94 4.65 7.78
N GLY A 60 3.11 5.27 7.96
CA GLY A 60 3.37 6.61 7.41
C GLY A 60 3.59 6.60 5.89
N ASN A 61 3.93 7.77 5.33
CA ASN A 61 4.44 7.91 3.95
C ASN A 61 5.95 8.18 3.91
N LYS A 62 6.62 8.17 5.07
CA LYS A 62 8.06 8.41 5.14
C LYS A 62 8.77 7.08 5.08
N ASN A 63 9.64 6.95 4.10
CA ASN A 63 10.51 5.79 3.98
C ASN A 63 11.63 5.89 5.02
N LEU A 64 12.00 4.74 5.56
CA LEU A 64 13.17 4.59 6.41
C LEU A 64 14.44 4.88 5.60
N PRO A 65 15.52 5.33 6.26
CA PRO A 65 16.83 5.50 5.61
C PRO A 65 17.39 4.16 5.09
N GLN A 66 18.58 4.20 4.48
CA GLN A 66 19.21 3.05 3.81
C GLN A 66 19.29 1.77 4.68
N TRP A 67 19.47 1.91 6.00
CA TRP A 67 19.51 0.79 6.95
C TRP A 67 18.18 0.03 7.06
N GLY A 68 17.05 0.66 6.73
CA GLY A 68 15.71 0.07 6.77
C GLY A 68 15.21 -0.34 5.38
N PHE A 69 16.13 -0.57 4.43
CA PHE A 69 15.80 -1.00 3.06
C PHE A 69 14.77 -0.12 2.34
N LYS A 70 14.70 1.18 2.68
CA LYS A 70 13.70 2.13 2.16
C LYS A 70 12.24 1.71 2.38
N GLN A 71 11.97 0.86 3.38
CA GLN A 71 10.63 0.43 3.74
C GLN A 71 9.84 1.57 4.40
N ILE A 72 8.52 1.45 4.41
CA ILE A 72 7.63 2.42 5.05
C ILE A 72 7.77 2.36 6.58
N GLU A 73 7.87 3.52 7.24
CA GLU A 73 7.88 3.63 8.69
C GLU A 73 6.50 3.27 9.29
N VAL A 74 6.49 2.34 10.26
CA VAL A 74 5.31 1.96 11.05
C VAL A 74 5.42 2.54 12.45
N THR A 75 4.41 3.29 12.89
CA THR A 75 4.38 3.95 14.20
C THR A 75 3.04 3.73 14.91
N CYS A 76 2.98 4.04 16.21
CA CYS A 76 1.74 4.07 16.98
C CYS A 76 1.36 5.52 17.28
N THR A 77 0.33 6.02 16.60
CA THR A 77 -0.14 7.39 16.77
C THR A 77 -1.12 7.51 17.94
N LYS A 78 -0.98 8.57 18.73
CA LYS A 78 -1.87 8.85 19.88
C LYS A 78 -3.21 9.44 19.44
N THR A 79 -3.26 10.02 18.24
CA THR A 79 -4.44 10.72 17.74
C THR A 79 -5.49 9.72 17.27
N ASN A 80 -6.70 9.81 17.82
CA ASN A 80 -7.81 8.99 17.36
C ASN A 80 -8.56 9.68 16.22
N ASN A 81 -8.10 9.47 14.98
CA ASN A 81 -8.81 9.93 13.79
C ASN A 81 -9.30 8.73 12.96
N PRO A 82 -10.58 8.34 13.03
CA PRO A 82 -11.13 7.24 12.22
C PRO A 82 -11.18 7.50 10.71
N ARG A 83 -10.98 8.75 10.26
CA ARG A 83 -10.92 9.08 8.82
C ARG A 83 -9.52 8.86 8.23
N ASP A 84 -8.56 8.57 9.09
CA ASP A 84 -7.16 8.43 8.72
C ASP A 84 -6.89 7.08 8.06
N THR A 85 -6.78 7.09 6.73
CA THR A 85 -6.60 5.89 5.90
C THR A 85 -5.32 5.13 6.21
N TYR A 86 -4.29 5.82 6.70
CA TYR A 86 -3.01 5.23 7.11
C TYR A 86 -3.09 4.38 8.38
N THR A 87 -4.22 4.44 9.11
CA THR A 87 -4.50 3.56 10.26
C THR A 87 -5.40 2.39 9.89
N HIS A 88 -5.91 2.34 8.65
CA HIS A 88 -6.75 1.26 8.17
C HIS A 88 -5.88 0.13 7.61
N TRP A 89 -6.13 -1.07 8.11
CA TRP A 89 -5.48 -2.30 7.73
C TRP A 89 -6.51 -3.27 7.19
N ASN A 90 -6.09 -4.11 6.25
CA ASN A 90 -6.86 -5.24 5.72
C ASN A 90 -5.98 -6.50 5.74
N VAL A 91 -6.62 -7.67 5.71
CA VAL A 91 -5.90 -8.94 5.55
C VAL A 91 -5.95 -9.31 4.07
N GLU A 92 -4.81 -9.29 3.39
CA GLU A 92 -4.72 -9.62 1.96
C GLU A 92 -4.70 -11.14 1.72
N ALA A 93 -3.83 -11.84 2.43
CA ALA A 93 -3.67 -13.29 2.34
C ALA A 93 -3.82 -13.93 3.72
N HIS A 94 -4.49 -15.08 3.77
CA HIS A 94 -4.66 -15.87 4.99
C HIS A 94 -4.57 -17.36 4.65
N TRP A 95 -3.69 -18.08 5.34
CA TRP A 95 -3.52 -19.53 5.22
C TRP A 95 -3.88 -20.20 6.54
N ASN A 96 -4.74 -21.22 6.49
CA ASN A 96 -5.09 -22.03 7.66
C ASN A 96 -5.67 -23.38 7.23
N ASP A 97 -4.95 -24.46 7.51
CA ASP A 97 -5.34 -25.82 7.11
C ASP A 97 -6.59 -26.35 7.82
N LYS A 98 -6.97 -25.74 8.95
CA LYS A 98 -8.16 -26.12 9.72
C LYS A 98 -9.44 -25.52 9.18
N LEU A 99 -9.35 -24.57 8.24
CA LEU A 99 -10.51 -23.88 7.68
C LEU A 99 -10.73 -24.32 6.23
N PRO A 100 -12.00 -24.49 5.81
CA PRO A 100 -12.30 -24.76 4.42
C PRO A 100 -11.85 -23.58 3.56
N LYS A 101 -11.41 -23.88 2.32
CA LYS A 101 -11.08 -22.85 1.34
C LYS A 101 -12.31 -21.98 1.09
N SER A 102 -12.15 -20.66 1.18
CA SER A 102 -13.24 -19.71 0.93
C SER A 102 -13.64 -19.74 -0.54
N ASP A 103 -14.94 -19.59 -0.80
CA ASP A 103 -15.48 -19.42 -2.15
C ASP A 103 -14.94 -18.11 -2.77
N PRO A 104 -14.36 -18.14 -4.00
CA PRO A 104 -13.92 -16.94 -4.71
C PRO A 104 -15.01 -15.86 -4.86
N GLY A 105 -16.28 -16.26 -4.90
CA GLY A 105 -17.43 -15.34 -5.06
C GLY A 105 -17.63 -14.37 -3.91
N VAL A 106 -17.07 -14.65 -2.73
CA VAL A 106 -17.19 -13.80 -1.52
C VAL A 106 -16.27 -12.57 -1.60
N TYR A 107 -15.25 -12.62 -2.45
CA TYR A 107 -14.27 -11.53 -2.61
C TYR A 107 -14.67 -10.47 -3.63
N LYS A 108 -15.89 -10.51 -4.16
CA LYS A 108 -16.35 -9.50 -5.11
C LYS A 108 -16.43 -8.14 -4.44
N SER A 109 -15.47 -7.28 -4.76
CA SER A 109 -15.48 -5.87 -4.40
C SER A 109 -16.50 -5.11 -5.27
N PRO A 110 -17.08 -4.01 -4.74
CA PRO A 110 -18.03 -3.21 -5.50
C PRO A 110 -17.31 -2.49 -6.65
N PHE A 111 -17.81 -2.68 -7.87
CA PHE A 111 -17.22 -2.16 -9.12
C PHE A 111 -16.74 -0.70 -9.04
N ILE A 112 -17.56 0.20 -8.47
CA ILE A 112 -17.24 1.64 -8.40
C ILE A 112 -16.00 1.90 -7.52
N HIS A 113 -15.85 1.17 -6.41
CA HIS A 113 -14.68 1.31 -5.54
C HIS A 113 -13.41 0.90 -6.27
N ASP A 114 -13.45 -0.23 -6.98
CA ASP A 114 -12.30 -0.73 -7.72
C ASP A 114 -11.96 0.17 -8.91
N PHE A 115 -12.97 0.66 -9.62
CA PHE A 115 -12.78 1.62 -10.71
C PHE A 115 -12.05 2.87 -10.23
N ILE A 116 -12.50 3.49 -9.13
CA ILE A 116 -11.85 4.68 -8.57
C ILE A 116 -10.42 4.34 -8.10
N HIS A 117 -10.25 3.23 -7.37
CA HIS A 117 -8.94 2.81 -6.86
C HIS A 117 -7.93 2.54 -7.99
N LEU A 118 -8.36 1.86 -9.06
CA LEU A 118 -7.55 1.60 -10.24
C LEU A 118 -7.13 2.89 -10.94
N ASN A 119 -8.06 3.81 -11.17
CA ASN A 119 -7.73 5.10 -11.80
C ASN A 119 -6.77 5.93 -10.93
N VAL A 120 -6.92 5.91 -9.60
CA VAL A 120 -5.99 6.58 -8.68
C VAL A 120 -4.60 5.93 -8.70
N ALA A 121 -4.53 4.59 -8.76
CA ALA A 121 -3.26 3.88 -8.88
C ALA A 121 -2.56 4.20 -10.22
N MET A 122 -3.31 4.25 -11.33
CA MET A 122 -2.81 4.65 -12.65
C MET A 122 -2.32 6.12 -12.64
N MET A 123 -3.06 7.03 -12.01
CA MET A 123 -2.61 8.43 -11.84
C MET A 123 -1.35 8.53 -11.00
N THR A 124 -1.25 7.75 -9.91
CA THR A 124 -0.04 7.72 -9.08
C THR A 124 1.16 7.19 -9.88
N SER A 125 0.97 6.16 -10.70
CA SER A 125 2.01 5.65 -11.61
C SER A 125 2.42 6.69 -12.65
N ASN A 126 1.46 7.42 -13.24
CA ASN A 126 1.76 8.52 -14.17
C ASN A 126 2.50 9.67 -13.49
N ASN A 127 2.15 10.01 -12.25
CA ASN A 127 2.87 11.00 -11.46
C ASN A 127 4.24 10.51 -10.97
N ALA A 128 4.51 9.21 -10.99
CA ALA A 128 5.81 8.63 -10.68
C ALA A 128 6.73 8.57 -11.92
N LEU A 129 6.19 8.77 -13.13
CA LEU A 129 6.92 8.94 -14.39
C LEU A 129 7.43 10.38 -14.54
N VAL A 130 7.96 10.97 -13.47
CA VAL A 130 8.70 12.24 -13.59
C VAL A 130 10.05 11.89 -14.21
N PRO A 131 10.40 12.50 -15.36
CA PRO A 131 11.70 12.27 -15.99
C PRO A 131 12.80 12.62 -15.00
N ASP A 132 13.71 11.67 -14.78
CA ASP A 132 14.91 11.92 -14.00
C ASP A 132 15.81 12.89 -14.79
N PRO A 133 16.10 14.11 -14.29
CA PRO A 133 16.88 15.09 -15.03
C PRO A 133 18.31 14.64 -15.34
N ASP A 134 18.81 13.61 -14.64
CA ASP A 134 20.15 13.05 -14.82
C ASP A 134 20.18 11.85 -15.79
N LYS A 135 19.02 11.39 -16.31
CA LYS A 135 18.95 10.38 -17.37
C LYS A 135 18.75 11.03 -18.73
N GLN A 136 19.69 10.80 -19.65
CA GLN A 136 19.47 11.03 -21.08
C GLN A 136 18.42 10.04 -21.59
N ASP A 137 17.17 10.49 -21.66
CA ASP A 137 16.09 9.77 -22.30
C ASP A 137 16.10 10.15 -23.79
N ASP A 138 17.02 9.53 -24.55
CA ASP A 138 17.24 9.78 -25.99
C ASP A 138 16.02 9.44 -26.87
N LEU A 139 14.94 8.92 -26.26
CA LEU A 139 13.65 8.63 -26.89
C LEU A 139 12.55 9.64 -26.54
N ALA A 140 12.75 10.46 -25.50
CA ALA A 140 11.79 11.48 -25.11
C ALA A 140 11.91 12.70 -26.04
N SER A 141 10.79 13.13 -26.61
CA SER A 141 10.70 14.33 -27.44
C SER A 141 9.86 15.40 -26.74
N HIS A 142 10.10 16.67 -27.12
CA HIS A 142 9.27 17.76 -26.62
C HIS A 142 7.99 17.90 -27.45
N TRP A 143 6.91 18.31 -26.79
CA TRP A 143 5.59 18.47 -27.41
C TRP A 143 5.58 19.41 -28.63
N TRP A 144 6.50 20.37 -28.72
CA TRP A 144 6.59 21.33 -29.84
C TRP A 144 7.36 20.76 -31.06
N GLN A 145 8.07 19.65 -30.91
CA GLN A 145 8.81 19.00 -32.00
C GLN A 145 7.92 18.16 -32.91
N TRP A 146 6.75 17.73 -32.40
CA TRP A 146 5.79 16.90 -33.13
C TRP A 146 5.13 17.61 -34.33
N PRO A 147 4.63 18.86 -34.22
CA PRO A 147 3.99 19.53 -35.35
C PRO A 147 4.96 19.91 -36.48
N ILE A 148 6.25 20.08 -36.18
CA ILE A 148 7.29 20.44 -37.17
C ILE A 148 8.17 19.27 -37.59
N LEU A 149 7.94 18.07 -37.03
CA LEU A 149 8.69 16.84 -37.29
C LEU A 149 10.22 17.01 -37.13
N ASP A 150 10.63 17.71 -36.07
CA ASP A 150 12.04 18.02 -35.80
C ASP A 150 12.85 16.78 -35.33
N VAL A 151 12.19 15.84 -34.65
CA VAL A 151 12.79 14.60 -34.13
C VAL A 151 11.87 13.41 -34.42
N GLY A 152 12.45 12.31 -34.94
CA GLY A 152 11.76 11.04 -35.15
C GLY A 152 12.02 10.04 -34.02
N LEU A 153 11.08 9.13 -33.78
CA LEU A 153 11.19 8.11 -32.73
C LEU A 153 11.72 6.80 -33.32
N ARG A 154 12.76 6.23 -32.69
CA ARG A 154 13.34 4.93 -33.08
C ARG A 154 12.76 3.82 -32.21
N MET A 155 12.22 2.78 -32.83
CA MET A 155 11.57 1.66 -32.12
C MET A 155 12.37 0.35 -32.16
N CYS A 156 13.34 0.21 -33.07
CA CYS A 156 14.13 -1.02 -33.27
C CYS A 156 15.64 -0.74 -33.41
N SER A 157 16.46 -1.78 -33.17
CA SER A 157 17.93 -1.73 -33.23
C SER A 157 18.46 -1.62 -34.66
N TRP A 158 19.59 -0.93 -34.83
CA TRP A 158 20.40 -0.91 -36.05
C TRP A 158 21.37 -2.09 -36.04
N ASP A 159 20.86 -3.30 -36.25
CA ASP A 159 21.71 -4.46 -36.50
C ASP A 159 21.23 -5.15 -37.78
N ASP A 160 22.15 -5.37 -38.72
CA ASP A 160 21.86 -6.01 -40.00
C ASP A 160 21.49 -7.50 -39.85
N SER A 161 21.60 -8.04 -38.63
CA SER A 161 21.22 -9.41 -38.27
C SER A 161 19.73 -9.60 -37.95
N VAL A 162 18.96 -8.51 -37.81
CA VAL A 162 17.52 -8.56 -37.49
C VAL A 162 16.72 -8.39 -38.79
N PRO A 163 15.92 -9.38 -39.23
CA PRO A 163 15.04 -9.20 -40.38
C PRO A 163 14.05 -8.08 -40.10
N SER A 164 13.87 -7.20 -41.08
CA SER A 164 12.88 -6.12 -41.06
C SER A 164 11.44 -6.63 -41.06
#